data_AF-A0A7T1MBP6-F1
#
_entry.id   AF-A0A7T1MBP6-F1
#
_cell.length_a   1.000
_cell.length_b   1.000
_cell.length_c   1.000
_cell.angle_alpha   90.00
_cell.angle_beta   90.00
_cell.angle_gamma   90.00
#
_symmetry.space_group_name_H-M   'P 1'
#
loop_
_entity.id
_entity.type
_entity.pdbx_description
1 polymer ?
#
loop_
_entity_poly.entity_id
_entity_poly.type
_entity_poly.pdbx_seq_one_letter_code
_entity_poly.pdbx_strand_id
1 'polypeptide(L)'
;MASSASPRRRQQQSQPLGRSALRARDALVLEHLPLADAIASAAARLLFPLVEREDLIQVAREALVRSAPRCRAGEPAGPYLRRCITGALQHHLRDRVRLVRISRREHEKGTCPLGHISLDATSDGEPCMLDQLAAPDAEPAWGEAVNGLALEQLVDQLPAAPATALRLTVLEGLSLRAAAAQLQISPMAVQRAQKKALAALRHQLVGAG
;
A
#
# COMPACT_ATOMS: atom_id res chain seq x y z
N MET A 1 -38.31 11.03 3.82
CA MET A 1 -37.29 11.73 3.00
C MET A 1 -36.25 10.71 2.59
N ALA A 2 -36.38 10.15 1.37
CA ALA A 2 -35.57 9.03 0.90
C ALA A 2 -34.25 9.53 0.30
N SER A 3 -33.14 9.03 0.83
CA SER A 3 -31.79 9.27 0.31
C SER A 3 -31.63 8.59 -1.05
N SER A 4 -31.36 9.39 -2.09
CA SER A 4 -31.01 8.93 -3.42
C SER A 4 -29.63 8.27 -3.40
N ALA A 5 -29.61 6.93 -3.40
CA ALA A 5 -28.39 6.15 -3.56
C ALA A 5 -27.69 6.52 -4.88
N SER A 6 -26.47 7.03 -4.78
CA SER A 6 -25.60 7.28 -5.95
C SER A 6 -25.48 6.02 -6.79
N PRO A 7 -25.54 6.11 -8.13
CA PRO A 7 -25.44 4.94 -8.97
C PRO A 7 -24.03 4.36 -8.81
N ARG A 8 -23.94 3.20 -8.14
CA ARG A 8 -22.75 2.36 -8.14
C ARG A 8 -22.33 2.22 -9.60
N ARG A 9 -21.14 2.72 -9.92
CA ARG A 9 -20.49 2.65 -11.23
C ARG A 9 -20.40 1.18 -11.62
N ARG A 10 -21.47 0.68 -12.24
CA ARG A 10 -21.60 -0.66 -12.77
C ARG A 10 -20.39 -0.83 -13.67
N GLN A 11 -19.46 -1.71 -13.30
CA GLN A 11 -18.44 -2.19 -14.22
C GLN A 11 -19.22 -2.69 -15.43
N GLN A 12 -19.29 -1.86 -16.47
CA GLN A 12 -19.84 -2.27 -17.75
C GLN A 12 -18.93 -3.40 -18.19
N GLN A 13 -19.42 -4.62 -18.04
CA GLN A 13 -18.82 -5.79 -18.66
C GLN A 13 -18.68 -5.44 -20.14
N SER A 14 -17.43 -5.22 -20.57
CA SER A 14 -17.09 -4.94 -21.95
C SER A 14 -17.65 -6.08 -22.79
N GLN A 15 -18.68 -5.79 -23.58
CA GLN A 15 -19.21 -6.75 -24.54
C GLN A 15 -18.07 -7.25 -25.42
N PRO A 16 -18.00 -8.56 -25.73
CA PRO A 16 -16.95 -9.09 -26.58
C PRO A 16 -17.01 -8.38 -27.93
N LEU A 17 -15.91 -7.71 -28.31
CA LEU A 17 -15.78 -7.05 -29.59
C LEU A 17 -15.84 -8.09 -30.71
N GLY A 18 -16.57 -7.79 -31.79
CA GLY A 18 -16.57 -8.61 -32.99
C GLY A 18 -15.15 -8.75 -33.56
N ARG A 19 -14.88 -9.86 -34.26
CA ARG A 19 -13.54 -10.14 -34.85
C ARG A 19 -13.02 -9.00 -35.73
N SER A 20 -13.90 -8.30 -36.46
CA SER A 20 -13.53 -7.14 -37.27
C SER A 20 -13.09 -5.94 -36.43
N ALA A 21 -13.81 -5.65 -35.33
CA ALA A 21 -13.46 -4.58 -34.40
C ALA A 21 -12.15 -4.86 -33.67
N LEU A 22 -11.88 -6.12 -33.31
CA LEU A 22 -10.59 -6.54 -32.75
C LEU A 22 -9.45 -6.31 -33.76
N ARG A 23 -9.62 -6.72 -35.01
CA ARG A 23 -8.61 -6.49 -36.07
C ARG A 23 -8.34 -4.99 -36.30
N ALA A 24 -9.39 -4.17 -36.33
CA ALA A 24 -9.24 -2.72 -36.49
C ALA A 24 -8.50 -2.08 -35.30
N ARG A 25 -8.81 -2.53 -34.07
CA ARG A 25 -8.07 -2.11 -32.87
C ARG A 25 -6.60 -2.51 -32.96
N ASP A 26 -6.32 -3.76 -33.30
CA ASP A 26 -4.95 -4.28 -33.36
C ASP A 26 -4.14 -3.57 -34.43
N ALA A 27 -4.73 -3.27 -35.59
CA ALA A 27 -4.10 -2.45 -36.62
C ALA A 27 -3.72 -1.05 -36.11
N LEU A 28 -4.63 -0.37 -35.41
CA LEU A 28 -4.38 0.95 -34.82
C LEU A 28 -3.29 0.92 -33.75
N VAL A 29 -3.24 -0.14 -32.93
CA VAL A 29 -2.18 -0.34 -31.94
C VAL A 29 -0.84 -0.53 -32.64
N LEU A 30 -0.76 -1.37 -33.68
CA LEU A 30 0.47 -1.61 -34.41
C LEU A 30 0.98 -0.35 -35.13
N GLU A 31 0.07 0.43 -35.73
CA GLU A 31 0.38 1.71 -36.37
C GLU A 31 1.04 2.70 -35.40
N HIS A 32 0.55 2.78 -34.16
CA HIS A 32 1.03 3.72 -33.15
C HIS A 32 2.02 3.14 -32.14
N LEU A 33 2.49 1.91 -32.33
CA LEU A 33 3.49 1.28 -31.48
C LEU A 33 4.81 2.09 -31.44
N PRO A 34 5.36 2.58 -32.57
CA PRO A 34 6.60 3.38 -32.55
C PRO A 34 6.45 4.70 -31.77
N LEU A 35 5.26 5.30 -31.78
CA LEU A 35 4.96 6.50 -31.01
C LEU A 35 5.07 6.24 -29.51
N ALA A 36 4.48 5.13 -29.03
CA ALA A 36 4.55 4.74 -27.63
C ALA A 36 5.99 4.49 -27.19
N ASP A 37 6.75 3.73 -27.98
CA ASP A 37 8.15 3.39 -27.72
C ASP A 37 9.04 4.64 -27.71
N ALA A 38 8.80 5.59 -28.61
CA ALA A 38 9.53 6.85 -28.67
C ALA A 38 9.27 7.73 -27.44
N ILE A 39 8.01 7.85 -27.00
CA ILE A 39 7.65 8.62 -25.79
C ILE A 39 8.29 7.98 -24.55
N ALA A 40 8.18 6.66 -24.41
CA ALA A 40 8.80 5.93 -23.31
C ALA A 40 10.32 6.07 -23.31
N SER A 41 10.97 5.92 -24.47
CA SER A 41 12.43 6.05 -24.60
C SER A 41 12.90 7.47 -24.30
N ALA A 42 12.13 8.50 -24.68
CA ALA A 42 12.42 9.88 -24.31
C ALA A 42 12.32 10.10 -22.80
N ALA A 43 11.29 9.55 -22.15
CA ALA A 43 11.13 9.61 -20.70
C ALA A 43 12.26 8.87 -19.96
N ALA A 44 12.63 7.66 -20.43
CA ALA A 44 13.71 6.86 -19.86
C ALA A 44 15.05 7.61 -19.87
N ARG A 45 15.38 8.28 -20.98
CA ARG A 45 16.62 9.07 -21.08
C ARG A 45 16.69 10.22 -20.08
N LEU A 46 15.55 10.85 -19.75
CA LEU A 46 15.49 11.95 -18.79
C LEU A 46 15.56 11.47 -17.34
N LEU A 47 15.23 10.21 -17.08
CA LEU A 47 15.05 9.66 -15.75
C LEU A 47 16.09 8.60 -15.40
N PHE A 48 16.98 8.25 -16.32
CA PHE A 48 18.07 7.32 -16.08
C PHE A 48 18.96 7.79 -14.92
N PRO A 49 19.37 6.92 -13.98
CA PRO A 49 19.15 5.47 -13.90
C PRO A 49 17.95 5.05 -13.03
N LEU A 50 17.01 5.95 -12.73
CA LEU A 50 15.92 5.69 -11.75
C LEU A 50 14.92 4.62 -12.20
N VAL A 51 14.77 4.40 -13.51
CA VAL A 51 13.80 3.45 -14.07
C VAL A 51 14.39 2.79 -15.30
N GLU A 52 14.18 1.48 -15.41
CA GLU A 52 14.54 0.71 -16.59
C GLU A 52 13.75 1.14 -17.82
N ARG A 53 14.43 1.20 -18.96
CA ARG A 53 13.80 1.63 -20.22
C ARG A 53 12.68 0.69 -20.62
N GLU A 54 12.84 -0.62 -20.39
CA GLU A 54 11.85 -1.64 -20.77
C GLU A 54 10.54 -1.49 -19.99
N ASP A 55 10.62 -1.16 -18.70
CA ASP A 55 9.44 -0.91 -17.86
C ASP A 55 8.60 0.25 -18.40
N LEU A 56 9.25 1.36 -18.77
CA LEU A 56 8.55 2.51 -19.34
C LEU A 56 7.93 2.19 -20.70
N ILE A 57 8.61 1.38 -21.53
CA ILE A 57 8.06 0.92 -22.80
C ILE A 57 6.81 0.07 -22.54
N GLN A 58 6.85 -0.84 -21.57
CA GLN A 58 5.71 -1.68 -21.24
C GLN A 58 4.51 -0.86 -20.76
N VAL A 59 4.73 0.12 -19.89
CA VAL A 59 3.68 1.05 -19.42
C VAL A 59 3.07 1.84 -20.58
N ALA A 60 3.91 2.34 -21.50
CA ALA A 60 3.43 3.08 -22.67
C ALA A 60 2.60 2.20 -23.62
N ARG A 61 3.04 0.97 -23.88
CA ARG A 61 2.32 0.00 -24.72
C ARG A 61 1.01 -0.46 -24.07
N GLU A 62 1.00 -0.67 -22.76
CA GLU A 62 -0.23 -0.98 -22.01
C GLU A 62 -1.24 0.18 -22.12
N ALA A 63 -0.77 1.43 -21.94
CA ALA A 63 -1.60 2.61 -22.09
C ALA A 63 -2.15 2.77 -23.51
N LEU A 64 -1.34 2.47 -24.53
CA LEU A 64 -1.76 2.44 -25.93
C LEU A 64 -2.91 1.43 -26.16
N VAL A 65 -2.72 0.17 -25.75
CA VAL A 65 -3.76 -0.88 -25.90
C VAL A 65 -5.05 -0.51 -25.17
N ARG A 66 -4.91 0.10 -23.98
CA ARG A 66 -6.06 0.54 -23.16
C ARG A 66 -6.81 1.73 -23.76
N SER A 67 -6.11 2.62 -24.47
CA SER A 67 -6.69 3.87 -25.01
C SER A 67 -7.16 3.75 -26.46
N ALA A 68 -6.56 2.86 -27.25
CA ALA A 68 -6.91 2.61 -28.65
C ALA A 68 -8.42 2.39 -28.91
N PRO A 69 -9.19 1.65 -28.08
CA PRO A 69 -10.63 1.48 -28.30
C PRO A 69 -11.46 2.76 -28.17
N ARG A 70 -10.89 3.84 -27.61
CA ARG A 70 -11.57 5.13 -27.42
C ARG A 70 -11.28 6.12 -28.54
N CYS A 71 -10.39 5.79 -29.46
CA CYS A 71 -10.11 6.60 -30.63
C CYS A 71 -11.35 6.63 -31.55
N ARG A 72 -11.72 7.81 -32.02
CA ARG A 72 -12.84 7.99 -32.94
C ARG A 72 -12.36 7.77 -34.37
N ALA A 73 -13.17 7.09 -35.18
CA ALA A 73 -12.93 6.98 -36.61
C ALA A 73 -13.04 8.38 -37.25
N GLY A 74 -12.07 8.76 -38.09
CA GLY A 74 -12.04 10.05 -38.79
C GLY A 74 -11.28 11.17 -38.07
N GLU A 75 -10.88 10.99 -36.81
CA GLU A 75 -10.00 11.92 -36.09
C GLU A 75 -8.57 11.34 -36.01
N PRO A 76 -7.51 12.17 -36.07
CA PRO A 76 -6.15 11.68 -35.91
C PRO A 76 -5.93 11.14 -34.50
N ALA A 77 -5.61 9.86 -34.36
CA ALA A 77 -5.46 9.20 -33.07
C ALA A 77 -4.18 9.62 -32.30
N GLY A 78 -3.12 10.02 -33.01
CA GLY A 78 -1.80 10.33 -32.44
C GLY A 78 -1.80 11.31 -31.26
N PRO A 79 -2.39 12.52 -31.37
CA PRO A 79 -2.44 13.50 -30.27
C PRO A 79 -3.16 12.98 -29.02
N TYR A 80 -4.28 12.28 -29.20
CA TYR A 80 -5.03 11.67 -28.10
C TYR A 80 -4.21 10.59 -27.39
N LEU A 81 -3.63 9.67 -28.17
CA LEU A 81 -2.81 8.58 -27.65
C LEU A 81 -1.57 9.11 -26.92
N ARG A 82 -0.88 10.12 -27.48
CA ARG A 82 0.24 10.79 -26.81
C ARG A 82 -0.16 11.30 -25.43
N ARG A 83 -1.30 12.00 -25.30
CA ARG A 83 -1.79 12.49 -24.01
C ARG A 83 -2.04 11.33 -23.02
N CYS A 84 -2.66 10.25 -23.48
CA CYS A 84 -2.92 9.09 -22.63
C CYS A 84 -1.65 8.37 -22.17
N ILE A 85 -0.69 8.17 -23.09
CA ILE A 85 0.59 7.52 -22.82
C ILE A 85 1.42 8.36 -21.84
N THR A 86 1.57 9.66 -22.11
CA THR A 86 2.32 10.56 -21.21
C THR A 86 1.72 10.57 -19.81
N GLY A 87 0.38 10.64 -19.68
CA GLY A 87 -0.28 10.58 -18.38
C GLY A 87 -0.09 9.25 -17.67
N ALA A 88 -0.10 8.12 -18.40
CA ALA A 88 0.14 6.80 -17.83
C ALA A 88 1.58 6.67 -17.28
N LEU A 89 2.57 7.17 -18.03
CA LEU A 89 3.96 7.22 -17.59
C LEU A 89 4.10 8.07 -16.33
N GLN A 90 3.56 9.28 -16.30
CA GLN A 90 3.59 10.15 -15.12
C GLN A 90 2.98 9.47 -13.88
N HIS A 91 1.84 8.78 -14.03
CA HIS A 91 1.25 8.03 -12.92
C HIS A 91 2.14 6.87 -12.46
N HIS A 92 2.74 6.12 -13.38
CA HIS A 92 3.66 5.04 -13.04
C HIS A 92 4.86 5.55 -12.23
N LEU A 93 5.50 6.63 -12.71
CA LEU A 93 6.62 7.27 -12.03
C LEU A 93 6.26 7.76 -10.62
N ARG A 94 5.06 8.31 -10.43
CA ARG A 94 4.59 8.77 -9.12
C ARG A 94 4.34 7.61 -8.16
N ASP A 95 3.67 6.56 -8.65
CA ASP A 95 3.03 5.56 -7.78
C ASP A 95 3.85 4.28 -7.56
N ARG A 96 4.78 3.97 -8.49
CA ARG A 96 5.49 2.67 -8.55
C ARG A 96 7.01 2.81 -8.45
N VAL A 97 7.60 3.89 -8.95
CA VAL A 97 9.06 4.03 -9.04
C VAL A 97 9.71 4.49 -7.75
N ARG A 98 9.00 5.28 -6.93
CA ARG A 98 9.55 5.79 -5.67
C ARG A 98 9.62 4.66 -4.65
N LEU A 99 10.78 4.51 -4.00
CA LEU A 99 10.94 3.60 -2.86
C LEU A 99 9.95 3.92 -1.73
N VAL A 100 9.77 5.21 -1.44
CA VAL A 100 8.76 5.68 -0.49
C VAL A 100 7.59 6.30 -1.25
N ARG A 101 6.41 5.72 -1.09
CA ARG A 101 5.19 6.22 -1.74
C ARG A 101 4.71 7.48 -1.02
N ILE A 102 4.56 8.57 -1.78
CA ILE A 102 4.05 9.85 -1.28
C ILE A 102 2.61 10.06 -1.72
N SER A 103 1.84 10.81 -0.93
CA SER A 103 0.49 11.18 -1.32
C SER A 103 0.50 12.08 -2.57
N ARG A 104 -0.57 12.03 -3.37
CA ARG A 104 -0.71 12.84 -4.59
C ARG A 104 -0.54 14.34 -4.32
N ARG A 105 -1.08 14.85 -3.21
CA ARG A 105 -1.02 16.27 -2.84
C ARG A 105 0.42 16.71 -2.60
N GLU A 106 1.24 15.88 -1.96
CA GLU A 106 2.66 16.21 -1.74
C GLU A 106 3.45 16.15 -3.05
N HIS A 107 3.14 15.20 -3.94
CA HIS A 107 3.78 15.14 -5.25
C HIS A 107 3.53 16.38 -6.12
N GLU A 108 2.29 16.90 -6.13
CA GLU A 108 1.91 18.09 -6.91
C GLU A 108 2.58 19.38 -6.42
N LYS A 109 3.04 19.44 -5.16
CA LYS A 109 3.84 20.57 -4.64
C LYS A 109 5.27 20.61 -5.20
N GLY A 110 5.72 19.56 -5.88
CA GLY A 110 7.07 19.46 -6.45
C GLY A 110 8.18 19.21 -5.43
N THR A 111 7.90 19.28 -4.13
CA THR A 111 8.86 18.94 -3.08
C THR A 111 8.97 17.43 -2.98
N CYS A 112 10.14 16.89 -3.33
CA CYS A 112 10.48 15.49 -3.12
C CYS A 112 11.55 15.43 -2.02
N PRO A 113 11.17 15.45 -0.73
CA PRO A 113 12.15 15.56 0.35
C PRO A 113 12.98 14.29 0.55
N LEU A 114 12.60 13.17 -0.08
CA LEU A 114 13.19 11.86 0.15
C LEU A 114 13.92 11.38 -1.11
N GLY A 115 15.24 11.51 -1.09
CA GLY A 115 16.14 10.70 -1.91
C GLY A 115 16.38 9.34 -1.25
N HIS A 116 17.04 8.44 -1.97
CA HIS A 116 17.51 7.19 -1.40
C HIS A 116 18.96 6.96 -1.78
N ILE A 117 19.68 6.24 -0.93
CA ILE A 117 21.05 5.81 -1.14
C ILE A 117 21.03 4.30 -0.94
N SER A 118 21.72 3.56 -1.79
CA SER A 118 21.89 2.12 -1.60
C SER A 118 22.85 1.88 -0.43
N LEU A 119 22.43 1.05 0.53
CA LEU A 119 23.31 0.66 1.65
C LEU A 119 24.43 -0.28 1.20
N ASP A 120 24.20 -1.00 0.10
CA ASP A 120 25.15 -1.94 -0.50
C ASP A 120 26.14 -1.25 -1.46
N ALA A 121 25.99 0.07 -1.70
CA ALA A 121 26.92 0.79 -2.55
C ALA A 121 28.30 0.87 -1.90
N THR A 122 29.31 0.29 -2.54
CA THR A 122 30.72 0.38 -2.15
C THR A 122 31.42 1.47 -2.95
N SER A 123 32.23 2.29 -2.29
CA SER A 123 33.29 3.06 -2.93
C SER A 123 34.59 2.24 -2.86
N ASP A 124 35.49 2.39 -3.82
CA ASP A 124 36.75 1.64 -3.87
C ASP A 124 37.48 1.66 -2.52
N GLY A 125 37.57 0.49 -1.88
CA GLY A 125 38.32 0.25 -0.65
C GLY A 125 37.57 0.45 0.68
N GLU A 126 36.34 0.97 0.69
CA GLU A 126 35.57 1.23 1.91
C GLU A 126 34.46 0.18 2.13
N PRO A 127 34.21 -0.27 3.38
CA PRO A 127 33.08 -1.14 3.69
C PRO A 127 31.76 -0.42 3.37
N CYS A 128 30.77 -1.17 2.88
CA CYS A 128 29.49 -0.57 2.50
C CYS A 128 28.76 0.01 3.72
N MET A 129 27.82 0.93 3.51
CA MET A 129 27.08 1.55 4.62
C MET A 129 26.30 0.51 5.43
N LEU A 130 25.88 -0.60 4.78
CA LEU A 130 25.20 -1.69 5.47
C LEU A 130 26.07 -2.32 6.57
N ASP A 131 27.37 -2.49 6.33
CA ASP A 131 28.31 -3.10 7.29
C ASP A 131 28.57 -2.19 8.51
N GLN A 132 28.31 -0.89 8.36
CA GLN A 132 28.53 0.12 9.40
C GLN A 132 27.31 0.35 10.29
N LEU A 133 26.13 -0.19 9.90
CA LEU A 133 24.92 -0.04 10.69
C LEU A 133 24.98 -0.92 11.94
N ALA A 134 24.92 -0.27 13.11
CA ALA A 134 24.79 -0.99 14.37
C ALA A 134 23.50 -1.83 14.37
N ALA A 135 23.61 -3.06 14.87
CA ALA A 135 22.42 -3.85 15.18
C ALA A 135 21.54 -3.07 16.17
N PRO A 136 20.20 -3.15 16.05
CA PRO A 136 19.32 -2.51 17.03
C PRO A 136 19.72 -2.98 18.43
N ASP A 137 19.73 -2.05 19.39
CA ASP A 137 19.96 -2.37 20.79
C ASP A 137 19.04 -3.54 21.16
N ALA A 138 19.60 -4.57 21.79
CA ALA A 138 18.77 -5.65 22.30
C ALA A 138 17.72 -5.01 23.22
N GLU A 139 16.43 -5.19 22.88
CA GLU A 139 15.31 -4.86 23.76
C GLU A 139 15.71 -5.31 25.17
N PRO A 140 15.78 -4.40 26.16
CA PRO A 140 16.36 -4.74 27.44
C PRO A 140 15.57 -5.91 28.04
N ALA A 141 16.17 -7.10 28.05
CA ALA A 141 15.56 -8.31 28.60
C ALA A 141 15.15 -8.13 30.09
N TRP A 142 15.79 -7.18 30.77
CA TRP A 142 15.49 -6.76 32.14
C TRP A 142 14.13 -6.05 32.27
N GLY A 143 13.62 -5.45 31.20
CA GLY A 143 12.30 -4.80 31.16
C GLY A 143 11.17 -5.81 31.02
N GLU A 144 11.27 -6.82 30.15
CA GLU A 144 10.15 -7.75 29.89
C GLU A 144 9.84 -8.64 31.09
N ALA A 145 10.84 -9.16 31.81
CA ALA A 145 10.59 -10.01 32.98
C ALA A 145 10.01 -9.23 34.16
N VAL A 146 10.52 -8.01 34.42
CA VAL A 146 10.03 -7.14 35.51
C VAL A 146 8.68 -6.54 35.16
N ASN A 147 8.50 -6.07 33.92
CA ASN A 147 7.22 -5.55 33.43
C ASN A 147 6.17 -6.65 33.32
N GLY A 148 6.56 -7.88 32.96
CA GLY A 148 5.68 -9.04 32.92
C GLY A 148 5.13 -9.40 34.29
N LEU A 149 5.99 -9.45 35.32
CA LEU A 149 5.56 -9.71 36.70
C LEU A 149 4.64 -8.59 37.23
N ALA A 150 4.99 -7.32 36.96
CA ALA A 150 4.15 -6.17 37.35
C ALA A 150 2.80 -6.18 36.60
N LEU A 151 2.79 -6.57 35.33
CA LEU A 151 1.57 -6.67 34.51
C LEU A 151 0.66 -7.79 35.02
N GLU A 152 1.20 -8.97 35.33
CA GLU A 152 0.43 -10.08 35.90
C GLU A 152 -0.19 -9.68 37.25
N GLN A 153 0.55 -8.97 38.12
CA GLN A 153 0.02 -8.44 39.37
C GLN A 153 -1.13 -7.45 39.17
N LEU A 154 -1.06 -6.59 38.15
CA LEU A 154 -2.14 -5.66 37.82
C LEU A 154 -3.36 -6.40 37.23
N VAL A 155 -3.13 -7.45 36.45
CA VAL A 155 -4.21 -8.29 35.90
C VAL A 155 -4.89 -9.10 37.00
N ASP A 156 -4.16 -9.58 38.00
CA ASP A 156 -4.72 -10.28 39.17
C ASP A 156 -5.58 -9.38 40.07
N GLN A 157 -5.37 -8.07 40.05
CA GLN A 157 -6.21 -7.10 40.76
C GLN A 157 -7.55 -6.84 40.04
N LEU A 158 -7.70 -7.27 38.78
CA LEU A 158 -8.95 -7.14 38.05
C LEU A 158 -9.96 -8.22 38.49
N PRO A 159 -11.28 -7.96 38.34
CA PRO A 159 -12.27 -9.01 38.51
C PRO A 159 -12.04 -10.20 37.58
N ALA A 160 -12.42 -11.41 37.99
CA ALA A 160 -12.11 -12.65 37.28
C ALA A 160 -12.50 -12.62 35.78
N ALA A 161 -13.71 -12.18 35.44
CA ALA A 161 -14.18 -12.13 34.06
C ALA A 161 -13.35 -11.19 33.14
N PRO A 162 -13.10 -9.91 33.49
CA PRO A 162 -12.21 -9.05 32.72
C PRO A 162 -10.75 -9.53 32.68
N ALA A 163 -10.22 -10.09 33.76
CA ALA A 163 -8.85 -10.63 33.80
C ALA A 163 -8.67 -11.78 32.79
N THR A 164 -9.56 -12.78 32.81
CA THR A 164 -9.48 -13.93 31.90
C THR A 164 -9.67 -13.50 30.44
N ALA A 165 -10.59 -12.57 30.17
CA ALA A 165 -10.78 -12.05 28.81
C ALA A 165 -9.53 -11.33 28.28
N LEU A 166 -8.81 -10.59 29.14
CA LEU A 166 -7.58 -9.89 28.77
C LEU A 166 -6.43 -10.89 28.53
N ARG A 167 -6.25 -11.89 29.40
CA ARG A 167 -5.23 -12.95 29.24
C ARG A 167 -5.38 -13.67 27.89
N LEU A 168 -6.56 -14.23 27.63
CA LEU A 168 -6.83 -14.98 26.41
C LEU A 168 -6.64 -14.14 25.14
N THR A 169 -6.97 -12.85 25.17
CA THR A 169 -6.98 -12.02 23.94
C THR A 169 -5.68 -11.27 23.70
N VAL A 170 -5.15 -10.58 24.72
CA VAL A 170 -4.00 -9.68 24.57
C VAL A 170 -2.70 -10.41 24.86
N LEU A 171 -2.65 -11.23 25.93
CA LEU A 171 -1.42 -11.93 26.31
C LEU A 171 -1.22 -13.20 25.47
N GLU A 172 -2.29 -13.96 25.24
CA GLU A 172 -2.25 -15.20 24.45
C GLU A 172 -2.58 -15.00 22.96
N GLY A 173 -3.07 -13.82 22.57
CA GLY A 173 -3.31 -13.46 21.16
C GLY A 173 -4.54 -14.12 20.52
N LEU A 174 -5.46 -14.72 21.27
CA LEU A 174 -6.65 -15.35 20.70
C LEU A 174 -7.63 -14.30 20.15
N SER A 175 -8.29 -14.66 19.04
CA SER A 175 -9.39 -13.84 18.51
C SER A 175 -10.56 -13.80 19.50
N LEU A 176 -11.36 -12.73 19.47
CA LEU A 176 -12.57 -12.58 20.31
C LEU A 176 -13.54 -13.77 20.17
N ARG A 177 -13.62 -14.40 18.98
CA ARG A 177 -14.46 -15.57 18.74
C ARG A 177 -13.88 -16.84 19.37
N ALA A 178 -12.57 -17.02 19.29
CA ALA A 178 -11.89 -18.17 19.90
C ALA A 178 -11.96 -18.11 21.44
N ALA A 179 -11.65 -16.94 22.02
CA ALA A 179 -11.79 -16.73 23.46
C ALA A 179 -13.25 -16.90 23.93
N ALA A 180 -14.23 -16.45 23.14
CA ALA A 180 -15.65 -16.62 23.44
C ALA A 180 -16.09 -18.10 23.44
N ALA A 181 -15.60 -18.89 22.48
CA ALA A 181 -15.86 -20.33 22.43
C ALA A 181 -15.29 -21.06 23.66
N GLN A 182 -14.06 -20.70 24.07
CA GLN A 182 -13.41 -21.29 25.25
C GLN A 182 -14.11 -20.92 26.56
N LEU A 183 -14.59 -19.68 26.67
CA LEU A 183 -15.32 -19.19 27.84
C LEU A 183 -16.82 -19.53 27.82
N GLN A 184 -17.33 -20.15 26.75
CA GLN A 184 -18.75 -20.44 26.54
C GLN A 184 -19.66 -19.20 26.68
N ILE A 185 -19.18 -18.04 26.24
CA ILE A 185 -19.93 -16.76 26.24
C ILE A 185 -19.96 -16.15 24.83
N SER A 186 -20.70 -15.06 24.65
CA SER A 186 -20.72 -14.38 23.34
C SER A 186 -19.44 -13.58 23.09
N PRO A 187 -19.00 -13.42 21.82
CA PRO A 187 -17.86 -12.55 21.46
C PRO A 187 -18.02 -11.11 21.94
N MET A 188 -19.26 -10.62 22.02
CA MET A 188 -19.57 -9.29 22.57
C MET A 188 -19.40 -9.22 24.09
N ALA A 189 -19.63 -10.30 24.82
CA ALA A 189 -19.33 -10.38 26.24
C ALA A 189 -17.80 -10.33 26.49
N VAL A 190 -17.01 -11.08 25.70
CA VAL A 190 -15.54 -11.01 25.74
C VAL A 190 -15.04 -9.61 25.44
N GLN A 191 -15.54 -8.98 24.37
CA GLN A 191 -15.12 -7.62 24.00
C GLN A 191 -15.44 -6.60 25.09
N ARG A 192 -16.63 -6.67 25.71
CA ARG A 192 -16.99 -5.78 26.82
C ARG A 192 -16.10 -6.00 28.05
N ALA A 193 -15.81 -7.25 28.38
CA ALA A 193 -14.91 -7.60 29.48
C ALA A 193 -13.48 -7.10 29.23
N GLN A 194 -12.95 -7.28 28.00
CA GLN A 194 -11.65 -6.76 27.58
C GLN A 194 -11.58 -5.23 27.68
N LYS A 195 -12.59 -4.51 27.17
CA LYS A 195 -12.64 -3.04 27.28
C LYS A 195 -12.69 -2.57 28.73
N LYS A 196 -13.46 -3.27 29.58
CA LYS A 196 -13.53 -2.97 31.02
C LYS A 196 -12.18 -3.19 31.70
N ALA A 197 -11.49 -4.27 31.37
CA ALA A 197 -10.15 -4.57 31.86
C ALA A 197 -9.14 -3.47 31.48
N LEU A 198 -9.07 -3.11 30.19
CA LEU A 198 -8.16 -2.06 29.70
C LEU A 198 -8.48 -0.69 30.30
N ALA A 199 -9.76 -0.35 30.50
CA ALA A 199 -10.15 0.90 31.14
C ALA A 199 -9.71 0.96 32.62
N ALA A 200 -9.85 -0.15 33.36
CA ALA A 200 -9.42 -0.24 34.75
C ALA A 200 -7.88 -0.13 34.88
N LEU A 201 -7.13 -0.86 34.04
CA LEU A 201 -5.68 -0.77 34.00
C LEU A 201 -5.20 0.64 33.65
N ARG A 202 -5.84 1.29 32.67
CA ARG A 202 -5.52 2.67 32.30
C ARG A 202 -5.74 3.63 33.47
N HIS A 203 -6.83 3.48 34.24
CA HIS A 203 -7.10 4.32 35.41
C HIS A 203 -6.05 4.09 36.52
N GLN A 204 -5.63 2.85 36.74
CA GLN A 204 -4.60 2.53 37.73
C GLN A 204 -3.24 3.10 37.33
N LEU A 205 -2.85 3.00 36.06
CA LEU A 205 -1.57 3.52 35.57
C LEU A 205 -1.52 5.06 35.52
N VAL A 206 -2.64 5.72 35.21
CA VAL A 206 -2.72 7.19 35.19
C VAL A 206 -2.90 7.77 36.61
N GLY A 207 -3.49 7.02 37.55
CA GLY A 207 -3.63 7.43 38.95
C GLY A 207 -2.44 7.10 39.85
N ALA A 208 -1.46 6.33 39.36
CA ALA A 208 -0.23 5.96 40.07
C ALA A 208 0.99 6.82 39.69
N GLY A 209 0.82 7.81 38.80
CA GLY A 209 1.80 8.85 38.47
C GLY A 209 1.41 10.19 39.06
#